data_AF-A0A329QPH3-F1
#
_entry.id   AF-A0A329QPH3-F1
#
_cell.length_a   1.000
_cell.length_b   1.000
_cell.length_c   1.000
_cell.angle_alpha   90.00
_cell.angle_beta   90.00
_cell.angle_gamma   90.00
#
_symmetry.space_group_name_H-M   'P 1'
#
loop_
_entity.id
_entity.type
_entity.pdbx_description
1 polymer ?
#
loop_
_entity_poly.entity_id
_entity_poly.type
_entity_poly.pdbx_seq_one_letter_code
_entity_poly.pdbx_strand_id
1 'polypeptide(L)'
;MPVILPQLIVQPAAASEGYTVTLNGQPVSDDPVPGAELGRAVASVVERAGTAVRVEVHDADGGIYADIVYPPLPDLRELESSGHGDGEDGSDARHCGFIPGEEVLIATVERIEHANDDGVLELRISPQPTDSTIVVGSVSGTTIVNRSPE
;
A
#
# COMPACT_ATOMS: atom_id res chain seq x y z
N MET A 1 7.38 -7.73 -21.21
CA MET A 1 5.91 -7.89 -21.09
C MET A 1 5.32 -6.52 -20.80
N PRO A 2 4.15 -6.16 -21.36
CA PRO A 2 3.46 -4.94 -20.95
C PRO A 2 2.99 -5.05 -19.49
N VAL A 3 3.01 -3.94 -18.76
CA VAL A 3 2.45 -3.86 -17.41
C VAL A 3 0.93 -3.78 -17.53
N ILE A 4 0.22 -4.73 -16.93
CA ILE A 4 -1.25 -4.79 -16.91
C ILE A 4 -1.69 -4.57 -15.47
N LEU A 5 -2.43 -3.48 -15.21
CA LEU A 5 -3.02 -3.22 -13.91
C LEU A 5 -4.33 -4.00 -13.75
N PRO A 6 -4.66 -4.49 -12.54
CA PRO A 6 -6.03 -4.89 -12.22
C PRO A 6 -7.00 -3.77 -12.56
N GLN A 7 -8.15 -4.13 -13.13
CA GLN A 7 -9.18 -3.19 -13.55
C GLN A 7 -10.41 -3.32 -12.67
N LEU A 8 -10.80 -2.23 -12.02
CA LEU A 8 -12.02 -2.12 -11.24
C LEU A 8 -13.04 -1.29 -12.03
N ILE A 9 -14.16 -1.89 -12.41
CA ILE A 9 -15.24 -1.19 -13.12
C ILE A 9 -16.40 -1.01 -12.16
N VAL A 10 -16.82 0.25 -12.01
CA VAL A 10 -18.00 0.68 -11.25
C VAL A 10 -19.02 1.19 -12.25
N GLN A 11 -20.23 0.64 -12.20
CA GLN A 11 -21.32 1.05 -13.09
C GLN A 11 -22.66 1.08 -12.33
N PRO A 12 -23.61 1.94 -12.70
CA PRO A 12 -24.91 2.00 -12.05
C PRO A 12 -25.63 0.66 -12.17
N ALA A 13 -26.29 0.22 -11.11
CA ALA A 13 -27.08 -1.00 -11.17
C ALA A 13 -28.34 -0.77 -12.01
N ALA A 14 -28.59 -1.67 -12.97
CA ALA A 14 -29.69 -1.49 -13.93
C ALA A 14 -31.10 -1.60 -13.31
N ALA A 15 -31.23 -2.31 -12.18
CA ALA A 15 -32.52 -2.66 -11.59
C ALA A 15 -32.68 -2.18 -10.13
N SER A 16 -31.72 -1.43 -9.58
CA SER A 16 -31.70 -1.03 -8.17
C SER A 16 -30.91 0.24 -7.98
N GLU A 17 -31.15 0.93 -6.86
CA GLU A 17 -30.32 2.06 -6.45
C GLU A 17 -28.93 1.56 -6.03
N GLY A 18 -27.86 2.16 -6.55
CA GLY A 18 -26.48 1.79 -6.24
C GLY A 18 -25.65 1.40 -7.46
N TYR A 19 -24.52 0.75 -7.21
CA TYR A 19 -23.50 0.46 -8.21
C TYR A 19 -23.10 -1.01 -8.19
N THR A 20 -22.96 -1.61 -9.37
CA THR A 20 -22.26 -2.89 -9.51
C THR A 20 -20.76 -2.61 -9.67
N VAL A 21 -19.95 -3.38 -8.94
CA VAL A 21 -18.50 -3.22 -8.91
C VAL A 21 -17.87 -4.54 -9.31
N THR A 22 -16.99 -4.52 -10.31
CA THR A 22 -16.30 -5.72 -10.81
C THR A 22 -14.79 -5.52 -10.85
N LEU A 23 -14.04 -6.48 -10.33
CA LEU A 23 -12.58 -6.52 -10.42
C LEU A 23 -12.19 -7.56 -11.47
N ASN A 24 -11.52 -7.14 -12.54
CA ASN A 24 -11.15 -7.98 -13.69
C ASN A 24 -12.34 -8.78 -14.24
N GLY A 25 -13.53 -8.15 -14.26
CA GLY A 25 -14.78 -8.77 -14.71
C GLY A 25 -15.43 -9.74 -13.71
N GLN A 26 -14.92 -9.89 -12.49
CA GLN A 26 -15.56 -10.66 -11.42
C GLN A 26 -16.29 -9.72 -10.45
N PRO A 27 -17.54 -10.02 -10.05
CA PRO A 27 -18.26 -9.18 -9.10
C PRO A 27 -17.55 -9.14 -7.75
N VAL A 28 -17.44 -7.93 -7.18
CA VAL A 28 -16.88 -7.72 -5.85
C VAL A 28 -17.93 -7.99 -4.75
N SER A 29 -19.21 -7.84 -5.09
CA SER A 29 -20.37 -8.08 -4.24
C SER A 29 -21.50 -8.66 -5.09
N ASP A 30 -22.32 -9.52 -4.50
CA ASP A 30 -23.52 -10.06 -5.14
C ASP A 30 -24.64 -8.99 -5.24
N ASP A 31 -24.71 -8.10 -4.25
CA ASP A 31 -25.67 -6.99 -4.20
C ASP A 31 -25.04 -5.66 -4.66
N PRO A 32 -25.82 -4.75 -5.27
CA PRO A 32 -25.38 -3.39 -5.60
C PRO A 32 -24.86 -2.63 -4.37
N VAL A 33 -23.71 -1.99 -4.54
CA VAL A 33 -23.08 -1.16 -3.51
C VAL A 33 -23.77 0.21 -3.46
N PRO A 34 -24.29 0.64 -2.29
CA PRO A 34 -24.84 1.98 -2.14
C PRO A 34 -23.80 3.06 -2.43
N GLY A 35 -24.20 4.19 -3.01
CA GLY A 35 -23.26 5.28 -3.34
C GLY A 35 -22.47 5.81 -2.15
N ALA A 36 -23.08 5.86 -0.96
CA ALA A 36 -22.41 6.25 0.28
C ALA A 36 -21.30 5.27 0.73
N GLU A 37 -21.37 4.01 0.29
CA GLU A 37 -20.42 2.94 0.63
C GLU A 37 -19.39 2.68 -0.47
N LEU A 38 -19.60 3.26 -1.66
CA LEU A 38 -18.77 3.02 -2.84
C LEU A 38 -17.29 3.32 -2.61
N GLY A 39 -16.98 4.45 -1.96
CA GLY A 39 -15.59 4.82 -1.66
C GLY A 39 -14.90 3.77 -0.78
N ARG A 40 -15.61 3.22 0.21
CA ARG A 40 -15.10 2.15 1.08
C ARG A 40 -14.92 0.84 0.32
N ALA A 41 -15.87 0.48 -0.53
CA ALA A 41 -15.78 -0.73 -1.36
C ALA A 41 -14.58 -0.67 -2.31
N VAL A 42 -14.34 0.49 -2.95
CA VAL A 42 -13.16 0.71 -3.79
C VAL A 42 -11.88 0.59 -2.96
N ALA A 43 -11.78 1.28 -1.81
CA ALA A 43 -10.61 1.22 -0.95
C ALA A 43 -10.28 -0.23 -0.51
N SER A 44 -11.27 -0.99 -0.06
CA SER A 44 -11.07 -2.39 0.34
C SER A 44 -10.63 -3.30 -0.81
N VAL A 45 -11.04 -3.01 -2.05
CA VAL A 45 -10.57 -3.75 -3.23
C VAL A 45 -9.10 -3.42 -3.52
N VAL A 46 -8.74 -2.14 -3.47
CA VAL A 46 -7.36 -1.68 -3.76
C VAL A 46 -6.39 -2.20 -2.69
N GLU A 47 -6.76 -2.11 -1.41
CA GLU A 47 -5.99 -2.68 -0.30
C GLU A 47 -5.75 -4.18 -0.48
N ARG A 48 -6.81 -4.94 -0.80
CA ARG A 48 -6.71 -6.38 -1.03
C ARG A 48 -5.90 -6.74 -2.27
N ALA A 49 -5.87 -5.88 -3.28
CA ALA A 49 -5.04 -6.09 -4.46
C ALA A 49 -3.54 -5.89 -4.18
N GLY A 50 -3.20 -5.10 -3.16
CA GLY A 50 -1.81 -4.85 -2.74
C GLY A 50 -0.96 -4.12 -3.81
N THR A 51 -1.58 -3.61 -4.87
CA THR A 51 -0.92 -2.94 -6.00
C THR A 51 -1.84 -1.89 -6.60
N ALA A 52 -1.30 -1.04 -7.48
CA ALA A 52 -2.07 -0.02 -8.17
C ALA A 52 -3.21 -0.65 -9.00
N VAL A 53 -4.42 -0.11 -8.86
CA VAL A 53 -5.62 -0.57 -9.57
C VAL A 53 -6.12 0.55 -10.47
N ARG A 54 -6.43 0.22 -11.72
CA ARG A 54 -7.11 1.13 -12.63
C ARG A 54 -8.60 1.10 -12.34
N VAL A 55 -9.16 2.20 -11.85
CA VAL A 55 -10.58 2.32 -11.53
C VAL A 55 -11.28 3.07 -12.66
N GLU A 56 -12.37 2.51 -13.17
CA GLU A 56 -13.28 3.15 -14.12
C GLU A 56 -14.66 3.28 -13.48
N VAL A 57 -15.21 4.48 -13.49
CA VAL A 57 -16.56 4.78 -13.04
C VAL A 57 -17.38 5.21 -14.25
N HIS A 58 -18.42 4.45 -14.53
CA HIS A 58 -19.41 4.77 -15.54
C HIS A 58 -20.55 5.55 -14.88
N ASP A 59 -20.91 6.68 -15.46
CA ASP A 59 -22.09 7.44 -15.07
C ASP A 59 -23.34 6.91 -15.81
N ALA A 60 -24.53 7.18 -15.27
CA ALA A 60 -25.81 6.86 -15.88
C ALA A 60 -25.99 7.54 -17.26
N ASP A 61 -25.36 8.71 -17.44
CA ASP A 61 -25.39 9.47 -18.69
C ASP A 61 -24.34 8.99 -19.73
N GLY A 62 -23.63 7.89 -19.44
CA GLY A 62 -22.64 7.29 -20.34
C GLY A 62 -21.26 7.92 -20.28
N GLY A 63 -21.01 8.81 -19.32
CA GLY A 63 -19.67 9.32 -19.01
C GLY A 63 -18.78 8.23 -18.42
N ILE A 64 -17.48 8.27 -18.76
CA ILE A 64 -16.48 7.36 -18.19
C ILE A 64 -15.39 8.21 -17.53
N TYR A 65 -15.21 8.00 -16.23
CA TYR A 65 -14.13 8.59 -15.45
C TYR A 65 -13.16 7.50 -15.06
N ALA A 66 -11.88 7.68 -15.37
CA ALA A 66 -10.85 6.68 -15.09
C ALA A 66 -9.68 7.32 -14.33
N ASP A 67 -9.18 6.60 -13.33
CA ASP A 67 -7.97 6.97 -12.58
C ASP A 67 -7.21 5.72 -12.11
N ILE A 68 -6.00 5.91 -11.59
CA ILE A 68 -5.19 4.86 -10.97
C ILE A 68 -5.13 5.11 -9.47
N VAL A 69 -5.65 4.17 -8.70
CA VAL A 69 -5.67 4.24 -7.23
C VAL A 69 -4.61 3.29 -6.68
N TYR A 70 -3.78 3.81 -5.79
CA TYR A 70 -2.74 3.06 -5.09
C TYR A 70 -3.26 2.58 -3.74
N PRO A 71 -2.84 1.39 -3.26
CA PRO A 71 -3.12 0.99 -1.90
C PRO A 71 -2.50 2.00 -0.93
N PRO A 72 -3.08 2.18 0.26
CA PRO A 72 -2.44 2.98 1.29
C PRO A 72 -1.02 2.46 1.51
N LEU A 73 -0.06 3.38 1.60
CA LEU A 73 1.28 3.05 2.07
C LEU A 73 1.13 2.43 3.45
N PRO A 74 1.82 1.30 3.74
CA PRO A 74 1.73 0.66 5.05
C PRO A 74 2.08 1.69 6.14
N ASP A 75 1.29 1.71 7.22
CA ASP A 75 1.56 2.61 8.33
C ASP A 75 2.90 2.23 8.96
N LEU A 76 3.88 3.12 8.82
CA LEU A 76 5.24 2.92 9.32
C LEU A 76 5.26 2.66 10.84
N ARG A 77 4.19 3.00 11.57
CA ARG A 77 4.03 2.75 13.02
C ARG A 77 3.58 1.34 13.37
N GLU A 78 2.73 0.71 12.55
CA GLU A 78 2.30 -0.68 12.78
C GLU A 78 3.45 -1.67 12.52
N LEU A 79 4.39 -1.30 11.66
CA LEU A 79 5.64 -2.00 11.41
C LEU A 79 6.58 -2.02 12.64
N GLU A 80 6.48 -1.04 13.56
CA GLU A 80 7.29 -0.96 14.78
C GLU A 80 6.90 -2.00 15.84
N SER A 81 5.65 -2.49 15.82
CA SER A 81 5.11 -3.38 16.85
C SER A 81 5.50 -4.86 16.69
N SER A 82 6.04 -5.25 15.53
CA SER A 82 6.42 -6.64 15.23
C SER A 82 7.85 -7.01 15.68
N GLY A 83 8.60 -6.07 16.25
CA GLY A 83 10.02 -6.24 16.61
C GLY A 83 10.33 -6.66 18.05
N HIS A 84 9.35 -6.97 18.90
CA HIS A 84 9.62 -7.37 20.30
C HIS A 84 9.96 -8.86 20.41
N GLY A 85 11.10 -9.24 19.83
CA GLY A 85 11.82 -10.48 20.17
C GLY A 85 12.96 -10.13 21.12
N ASP A 86 12.76 -10.40 22.40
CA ASP A 86 13.79 -10.36 23.44
C ASP A 86 14.89 -11.40 23.10
N GLY A 87 16.15 -10.98 22.93
CA GLY A 87 17.27 -11.89 22.74
C GLY A 87 18.50 -11.31 22.02
N GLU A 88 19.60 -11.24 22.76
CA GLU A 88 20.95 -10.79 22.40
C GLU A 88 21.57 -11.44 21.14
N ASP A 89 22.48 -10.69 20.52
CA ASP A 89 23.44 -11.04 19.47
C ASP A 89 22.89 -11.53 18.11
N GLY A 90 22.96 -10.64 17.11
CA GLY A 90 22.86 -11.00 15.68
C GLY A 90 21.53 -11.61 15.28
N SER A 91 20.43 -10.90 15.49
CA SER A 91 19.10 -11.36 15.09
C SER A 91 19.00 -11.44 13.56
N ASP A 92 19.06 -12.67 13.05
CA ASP A 92 18.74 -13.03 11.67
C ASP A 92 17.23 -12.82 11.47
N ALA A 93 16.84 -11.54 11.28
CA ALA A 93 15.45 -11.14 11.19
C ALA A 93 14.86 -11.65 9.86
N ARG A 94 14.01 -12.67 9.95
CA ARG A 94 13.34 -13.23 8.78
C ARG A 94 12.17 -12.33 8.39
N HIS A 95 12.32 -11.67 7.25
CA HIS A 95 11.29 -10.84 6.65
C HIS A 95 10.47 -11.60 5.60
N CYS A 96 9.16 -11.38 5.57
CA CYS A 96 8.23 -12.00 4.63
C CYS A 96 7.33 -10.95 3.97
N GLY A 97 6.72 -11.28 2.83
CA GLY A 97 5.95 -10.34 1.99
C GLY A 97 6.53 -10.15 0.58
N PHE A 98 7.75 -10.62 0.37
CA PHE A 98 8.42 -10.53 -0.93
C PHE A 98 7.93 -11.57 -1.94
N ILE A 99 7.97 -11.21 -3.23
CA ILE A 99 7.77 -12.14 -4.34
C ILE A 99 9.04 -12.99 -4.51
N PRO A 100 8.94 -14.32 -4.65
CA PRO A 100 10.11 -15.16 -4.87
C PRO A 100 10.96 -14.69 -6.06
N GLY A 101 12.23 -14.38 -5.79
CA GLY A 101 13.19 -13.94 -6.82
C GLY A 101 13.17 -12.44 -7.13
N GLU A 102 12.41 -11.62 -6.40
CA GLU A 102 12.47 -10.18 -6.58
C GLU A 102 13.78 -9.56 -6.05
N GLU A 103 14.20 -8.45 -6.63
CA GLU A 103 15.31 -7.65 -6.11
C GLU A 103 14.85 -6.89 -4.86
N VAL A 104 15.65 -6.96 -3.80
CA VAL A 104 15.37 -6.33 -2.50
C VAL A 104 16.48 -5.33 -2.20
N LEU A 105 16.08 -4.06 -2.06
CA LEU A 105 16.96 -2.96 -1.67
C LEU A 105 17.09 -2.92 -0.15
N ILE A 106 18.31 -2.80 0.36
CA ILE A 106 18.59 -2.72 1.79
C ILE A 106 19.35 -1.42 2.05
N ALA A 107 18.83 -0.58 2.93
CA ALA A 107 19.45 0.69 3.34
C ALA A 107 19.58 0.75 4.86
N THR A 108 20.76 1.11 5.36
CA THR A 108 20.95 1.44 6.77
C THR A 108 20.45 2.85 7.01
N VAL A 109 19.67 3.05 8.07
CA VAL A 109 19.25 4.37 8.51
C VAL A 109 20.45 5.07 9.14
N GLU A 110 20.74 6.30 8.73
CA GLU A 110 21.79 7.11 9.37
C GLU A 110 21.22 7.89 10.57
N ARG A 111 19.95 8.28 10.48
CA ARG A 111 19.26 9.03 11.53
C ARG A 111 17.75 9.03 11.31
N ILE A 112 16.99 9.10 12.40
CA ILE A 112 15.56 9.39 12.40
C ILE A 112 15.37 10.78 13.02
N GLU A 113 14.66 11.66 12.33
CA GLU A 113 14.39 13.03 12.77
C GLU A 113 12.90 13.34 12.57
N HIS A 114 12.37 14.25 13.38
CA HIS A 114 11.00 14.73 13.25
C HIS A 114 10.98 16.08 12.52
N ALA A 115 10.06 16.23 11.56
CA ALA A 115 9.79 17.53 10.97
C ALA A 115 9.22 18.49 12.02
N ASN A 116 9.50 19.79 11.88
CA ASN A 116 8.95 20.81 12.76
C ASN A 116 7.44 21.03 12.53
N ASP A 117 6.83 21.90 13.34
CA ASP A 117 5.39 22.19 13.28
C ASP A 117 4.91 22.75 11.93
N ASP A 118 5.82 23.31 11.13
CA ASP A 118 5.56 23.81 9.77
C ASP A 118 5.78 22.73 8.69
N GLY A 119 6.11 21.50 9.08
CA GLY A 119 6.38 20.39 8.16
C GLY A 119 7.75 20.46 7.49
N VAL A 120 8.68 21.26 8.01
CA VAL A 120 10.03 21.44 7.46
C VAL A 120 11.04 20.65 8.29
N LEU A 121 11.98 19.98 7.61
CA LEU A 121 13.15 19.35 8.21
C LEU A 121 14.41 19.88 7.53
N GLU A 122 15.29 20.53 8.29
CA GLU A 122 16.63 20.90 7.80
C GLU A 122 17.61 19.76 8.07
N LEU A 123 17.95 19.02 7.01
CA LEU A 123 18.84 17.87 7.11
C LEU A 123 20.31 18.29 6.96
N ARG A 124 21.14 17.89 7.94
CA ARG A 124 22.60 17.91 7.81
C ARG A 124 23.12 16.48 7.76
N ILE A 125 23.56 16.04 6.58
CA ILE A 125 24.12 14.70 6.38
C ILE A 125 25.46 14.64 7.11
N SER A 126 25.62 13.67 8.01
CA SER A 126 26.82 13.50 8.83
C SER A 126 26.91 12.01 9.18
N PRO A 127 27.69 11.22 8.42
CA PRO A 127 27.57 9.76 8.42
C PRO A 127 27.81 9.21 9.82
N GLN A 128 26.74 8.78 10.47
CA GLN A 128 26.78 7.99 11.69
C GLN A 128 25.92 6.75 11.44
N PRO A 129 26.51 5.54 11.55
CA PRO A 129 25.72 4.33 11.40
C PRO A 129 24.73 4.25 12.56
N THR A 130 23.48 3.93 12.26
CA THR A 130 22.55 3.38 13.26
C THR A 130 22.32 1.92 12.98
N ASP A 131 21.83 1.22 13.99
CA ASP A 131 21.46 -0.18 13.92
C ASP A 131 20.05 -0.39 13.31
N SER A 132 19.46 0.66 12.72
CA SER A 132 18.17 0.61 12.03
C SER A 132 18.35 0.36 10.51
N THR A 133 17.45 -0.42 9.91
CA THR A 133 17.52 -0.81 8.49
C THR A 133 16.16 -0.68 7.81
N ILE A 134 16.15 -0.24 6.56
CA ILE A 134 14.98 -0.22 5.67
C ILE A 134 15.21 -1.27 4.57
N VAL A 135 14.22 -2.14 4.36
CA VAL A 135 14.22 -3.18 3.33
C VAL A 135 13.04 -2.92 2.38
N VAL A 136 13.29 -2.81 1.07
CA VAL A 136 12.25 -2.49 0.06
C VAL A 136 12.28 -3.51 -1.08
N GLY A 137 11.16 -4.17 -1.34
CA GLY A 137 10.96 -5.04 -2.51
C GLY A 137 10.67 -4.23 -3.77
N SER A 138 11.46 -4.44 -4.82
CA SER A 138 11.37 -3.69 -6.09
C SER A 138 10.10 -3.97 -6.89
N VAL A 139 9.48 -5.14 -6.71
CA VAL A 139 8.29 -5.56 -7.47
C VAL A 139 7.06 -5.58 -6.57
N SER A 140 7.19 -6.12 -5.35
CA SER A 140 6.09 -6.18 -4.38
C SER A 140 5.79 -4.82 -3.74
N GLY A 141 6.75 -3.89 -3.74
CA GLY A 141 6.66 -2.64 -2.97
C GLY A 141 6.72 -2.83 -1.45
N THR A 142 6.98 -4.06 -0.99
CA THR A 142 7.04 -4.40 0.45
C THR A 142 8.15 -3.58 1.10
N THR A 143 7.81 -2.73 2.07
CA THR A 143 8.78 -1.93 2.82
C THR A 143 8.77 -2.34 4.29
N ILE A 144 9.95 -2.64 4.84
CA ILE A 144 10.14 -3.07 6.22
C ILE A 144 11.16 -2.14 6.87
N VAL A 145 10.82 -1.61 8.03
CA VAL A 145 11.72 -0.78 8.83
C VAL A 145 12.04 -1.53 10.12
N ASN A 146 13.29 -1.93 10.29
CA ASN A 146 13.79 -2.49 11.52
C ASN A 146 14.44 -1.39 12.34
N ARG A 147 14.10 -1.33 13.62
CA ARG A 147 14.82 -0.54 14.60
C ARG A 147 15.36 -1.48 15.66
N SER A 148 16.63 -1.30 15.99
CA SER A 148 17.20 -1.82 17.22
C SER A 148 16.67 -1.00 18.41
N PRO A 149 16.39 -1.63 19.56
CA PRO A 149 16.12 -0.89 20.79
C PRO A 149 17.36 -0.08 21.20
N GLU A 150 17.15 1.16 21.66
CA GLU A 150 18.18 2.00 22.30
C GLU A 150 18.63 1.46 23.67
#